data_AF-A0A2U1MPE3-F1
#
_entry.id   AF-A0A2U1MPE3-F1
#
_cell.length_a   1.000
_cell.length_b   1.000
_cell.length_c   1.000
_cell.angle_alpha   90.00
_cell.angle_beta   90.00
_cell.angle_gamma   90.00
#
_symmetry.space_group_name_H-M   'P 1'
#
loop_
_entity.id
_entity.type
_entity.pdbx_description
1 polymer ?
#
loop_
_entity_poly.entity_id
_entity_poly.type
_entity_poly.pdbx_seq_one_letter_code
_entity_poly.pdbx_strand_id
1 'polypeptide(L)'
;MNQLYEMNPTQYRWFYDFVVENKPTDGKRFLRTLQKEKHELAERVMVTRLHLYGRWVKKLDHAEMYKDLSDQNLELMRERLMETVIWPTDDTNTEKIG
;
A
#
# COMPACT_ATOMS: atom_id res chain seq x y z
N MET A 1 4.57 9.91 -13.12
CA MET A 1 3.84 9.69 -14.38
C MET A 1 2.98 10.89 -14.75
N ASN A 2 2.15 11.41 -13.84
CA ASN A 2 1.20 12.50 -14.12
C ASN A 2 1.86 13.77 -14.72
N GLN A 3 3.02 14.19 -14.21
CA GLN A 3 3.77 15.32 -14.80
C GLN A 3 4.12 15.12 -16.28
N LEU A 4 4.48 13.90 -16.68
CA LEU A 4 4.76 13.59 -18.09
C LEU A 4 3.47 13.51 -18.90
N TYR A 5 2.40 12.99 -18.32
CA TYR A 5 1.11 12.91 -18.99
C TYR A 5 0.60 14.31 -19.40
N GLU A 6 0.74 15.29 -18.51
CA GLU A 6 0.31 16.67 -18.75
C GLU A 6 1.27 17.45 -19.67
N MET A 7 2.59 17.26 -19.53
CA MET A 7 3.59 18.12 -20.18
C MET A 7 4.26 17.50 -21.41
N ASN A 8 4.26 16.17 -21.54
CA ASN A 8 4.90 15.45 -22.64
C ASN A 8 4.28 14.05 -22.87
N PRO A 9 3.13 13.97 -23.57
CA PRO A 9 2.39 12.72 -23.76
C PRO A 9 3.19 11.60 -24.44
N THR A 10 4.09 11.94 -25.37
CA THR A 10 4.95 10.96 -26.04
C THR A 10 5.96 10.34 -25.09
N GLN A 11 6.60 11.15 -24.25
CA GLN A 11 7.53 10.66 -23.23
C GLN A 11 6.79 9.88 -22.13
N TYR A 12 5.56 10.28 -21.80
CA TYR A 12 4.68 9.51 -20.93
C TYR A 12 4.41 8.11 -21.50
N ARG A 13 4.00 8.02 -22.77
CA ARG A 13 3.67 6.74 -23.38
C ARG A 13 4.87 5.79 -23.39
N TRP A 14 6.03 6.29 -23.83
CA TRP A 14 7.26 5.52 -23.81
C TRP A 14 7.61 5.04 -22.39
N PHE A 15 7.54 5.93 -21.39
CA PHE A 15 7.92 5.56 -20.03
C PHE A 15 6.90 4.61 -19.39
N TYR A 16 5.64 4.69 -19.79
CA TYR A 16 4.61 3.73 -19.38
C TYR A 16 4.93 2.34 -19.92
N ASP A 17 5.17 2.22 -21.22
CA ASP A 17 5.50 0.94 -21.86
C ASP A 17 6.80 0.36 -21.25
N PHE A 18 7.81 1.21 -21.03
CA PHE A 18 9.04 0.82 -20.33
C PHE A 18 8.78 0.25 -18.93
N VAL A 19 7.91 0.86 -18.12
CA VAL A 19 7.57 0.38 -16.76
C VAL A 19 6.80 -0.94 -16.79
N VAL A 20 5.96 -1.15 -17.80
CA VAL A 20 5.23 -2.41 -17.98
C VAL A 20 6.20 -3.57 -18.24
N GLU A 21 7.19 -3.35 -19.10
CA GLU A 21 8.23 -4.34 -19.44
C GLU A 21 9.27 -4.50 -18.32
N ASN A 22 9.62 -3.40 -17.66
CA ASN A 22 10.62 -3.33 -16.61
C ASN A 22 9.97 -2.99 -15.27
N LYS A 23 9.32 -3.98 -14.66
CA LYS A 23 8.62 -3.76 -13.38
C LYS A 23 9.57 -3.18 -12.32
N PRO A 24 9.16 -2.11 -11.59
CA PRO A 24 10.00 -1.44 -10.60
C PRO A 24 10.05 -2.18 -9.25
N THR A 25 10.05 -3.51 -9.26
CA THR A 25 10.09 -4.34 -8.03
C THR A 25 11.43 -4.22 -7.30
N ASP A 26 12.53 -4.19 -8.06
CA ASP A 26 13.86 -3.82 -7.56
C ASP A 26 14.22 -2.44 -8.10
N GLY A 27 14.14 -1.43 -7.22
CA GLY A 27 14.40 -0.05 -7.60
C GLY A 27 15.83 0.22 -8.09
N LYS A 28 16.84 -0.56 -7.65
CA LYS A 28 18.23 -0.39 -8.10
C LYS A 28 18.41 -0.96 -9.50
N ARG A 29 17.87 -2.16 -9.74
CA ARG A 29 17.89 -2.79 -11.08
C ARG A 29 17.10 -1.96 -12.08
N PHE A 30 15.89 -1.53 -11.71
CA PHE A 30 15.04 -0.69 -12.55
C PHE A 30 15.77 0.59 -13.01
N LEU A 31 16.37 1.33 -12.08
CA LEU A 31 17.09 2.57 -12.41
C LEU A 31 18.32 2.33 -13.29
N ARG A 32 19.04 1.23 -13.09
CA ARG A 32 20.18 0.87 -13.96
C ARG A 32 19.74 0.59 -15.39
N THR A 33 18.61 -0.08 -15.59
CA THR A 33 18.06 -0.31 -16.93
C THR A 33 17.57 1.01 -17.53
N LEU A 34 16.80 1.80 -16.77
CA LEU A 34 16.28 3.08 -17.23
C LEU A 34 17.41 4.07 -17.61
N GLN A 35 18.50 4.11 -16.84
CA GLN A 35 19.63 5.00 -17.12
C GLN A 35 20.33 4.67 -18.44
N LYS A 36 20.35 3.38 -18.84
CA LYS A 36 20.93 2.95 -20.12
C LYS A 36 20.10 3.41 -21.31
N GLU A 37 18.77 3.49 -21.15
CA GLU A 37 17.86 3.86 -22.24
C GLU A 37 17.54 5.35 -22.28
N LYS A 38 17.25 5.96 -21.13
CA LYS A 38 16.94 7.39 -20.98
C LYS A 38 17.48 7.96 -19.68
N HIS A 39 18.70 8.49 -19.76
CA HIS A 39 19.45 9.08 -18.65
C HIS A 39 18.65 10.14 -17.87
N GLU A 40 18.09 11.14 -18.54
CA GLU A 40 17.34 12.24 -17.89
C GLU A 40 16.11 11.75 -17.11
N LEU A 41 15.42 10.73 -17.62
CA LEU A 41 14.29 10.14 -16.90
C LEU A 41 14.75 9.40 -15.66
N ALA A 42 15.88 8.69 -15.73
CA ALA A 42 16.46 8.03 -14.57
C ALA A 42 16.81 9.04 -13.47
N GLU A 43 17.47 10.15 -13.82
CA GLU A 43 17.82 11.22 -12.88
C GLU A 43 16.57 11.85 -12.24
N ARG A 44 15.55 12.16 -13.04
CA ARG A 44 14.29 12.69 -12.53
C ARG A 44 13.64 11.73 -11.54
N VAL A 45 13.64 10.43 -11.83
CA VAL A 45 13.11 9.42 -10.89
C VAL A 45 13.95 9.37 -9.62
N MET A 46 15.28 9.42 -9.71
CA MET A 46 16.21 9.42 -8.56
C MET A 46 15.99 10.61 -7.62
N VAL A 47 15.89 11.83 -8.17
CA VAL A 47 15.61 13.04 -7.37
C VAL A 47 14.22 12.96 -6.75
N THR A 48 13.22 12.57 -7.54
CA THR A 48 11.83 12.50 -7.08
C THR A 48 11.66 11.49 -5.95
N ARG A 49 12.25 10.29 -6.04
CA ARG A 49 12.15 9.27 -4.98
C ARG A 49 12.80 9.75 -3.67
N LEU A 50 13.93 10.46 -3.75
CA LEU A 50 14.62 10.99 -2.58
C LEU A 50 13.79 12.09 -1.91
N HIS A 51 13.24 13.00 -2.71
CA HIS A 51 12.37 14.07 -2.23
C HIS A 51 11.10 13.54 -1.55
N LEU A 52 10.41 12.58 -2.17
CA LEU A 52 9.21 11.97 -1.61
C LEU A 52 9.49 11.24 -0.31
N TYR A 53 10.59 10.48 -0.23
CA TYR A 53 11.01 9.82 1.01
C TYR A 53 11.29 10.84 2.12
N GLY A 54 12.01 11.91 1.81
CA GLY A 54 12.30 12.99 2.76
C GLY A 54 11.03 13.70 3.26
N ARG A 55 9.97 13.79 2.46
CA ARG A 55 8.67 14.31 2.89
C ARG A 55 7.91 13.31 3.75
N TRP A 56 7.94 12.04 3.38
CA TRP A 56 7.24 10.97 4.09
C TRP A 56 7.79 10.78 5.50
N VAL A 57 9.11 10.64 5.65
CA VAL A 57 9.75 10.41 6.96
C VAL A 57 9.50 11.53 7.96
N LYS A 58 9.30 12.77 7.49
CA LYS A 58 8.96 13.92 8.34
C LYS A 58 7.51 13.95 8.80
N LYS A 59 6.62 13.28 8.06
CA LYS A 59 5.18 13.21 8.37
C LYS A 59 4.79 11.95 9.11
N LEU A 60 5.64 10.94 9.07
CA LEU A 60 5.35 9.62 9.61
C LEU A 60 5.36 9.65 11.13
N ASP A 61 4.22 9.34 11.74
CA ASP A 61 4.14 9.02 13.16
C ASP A 61 4.23 7.50 13.34
N HIS A 62 5.36 7.04 13.88
CA HIS A 62 5.58 5.62 14.14
C HIS A 62 4.71 5.08 15.28
N ALA A 63 4.31 5.92 16.23
CA ALA A 63 3.46 5.52 17.34
C ALA A 63 2.02 5.33 16.88
N GLU A 64 1.52 6.24 16.03
CA GLU A 64 0.20 6.10 15.39
C GLU A 64 0.13 4.82 14.55
N MET A 65 1.15 4.56 13.72
CA MET A 65 1.20 3.32 12.93
C MET A 65 1.16 2.04 13.80
N TYR A 66 1.88 2.05 14.92
CA TYR A 66 1.88 0.90 15.83
C TYR A 66 0.51 0.71 16.48
N LYS A 67 -0.14 1.81 16.88
CA LYS A 67 -1.49 1.79 17.42
C LYS A 67 -2.49 1.28 16.39
N ASP A 68 -2.45 1.78 15.16
CA ASP A 68 -3.34 1.36 14.08
C ASP A 68 -3.24 -0.14 13.80
N LEU A 69 -2.03 -0.70 13.84
CA LEU A 69 -1.82 -2.14 13.68
C LEU A 69 -2.41 -2.94 14.84
N SER A 70 -2.25 -2.44 16.07
CA SER A 70 -2.84 -3.06 17.27
C SER A 70 -4.37 -3.04 17.21
N ASP A 71 -4.96 -1.91 16.80
CA ASP A 71 -6.40 -1.75 16.69
C ASP A 71 -6.98 -2.67 15.60
N GLN A 72 -6.32 -2.79 14.44
CA GLN A 72 -6.69 -3.74 13.38
C GLN A 72 -6.65 -5.20 13.87
N ASN A 73 -5.63 -5.59 14.64
CA ASN A 73 -5.54 -6.93 15.19
C ASN A 73 -6.67 -7.22 16.18
N LEU A 74 -7.04 -6.24 17.00
CA LEU A 74 -8.15 -6.39 17.95
C LEU A 74 -9.48 -6.53 17.20
N GLU A 75 -9.68 -5.78 16.13
CA GLU A 75 -10.90 -5.88 15.32
C GLU A 75 -11.02 -7.25 14.66
N LEU A 76 -9.95 -7.77 14.05
CA LEU A 76 -9.92 -9.13 13.49
C LEU A 76 -10.19 -10.22 14.53
N MET A 77 -9.84 -9.98 15.81
CA MET A 77 -10.19 -10.90 16.89
C MET A 77 -11.67 -10.82 17.25
N ARG A 78 -12.25 -9.61 17.28
CA ARG A 78 -13.69 -9.41 17.51
C ARG A 78 -14.53 -10.06 16.41
N GLU A 79 -14.17 -9.87 15.15
CA GLU A 79 -14.85 -10.48 14.00
C GLU A 79 -14.87 -12.02 14.13
N ARG A 80 -13.72 -12.63 14.45
CA ARG A 80 -13.63 -14.08 14.68
C ARG A 80 -14.47 -14.56 15.86
N LEU A 81 -14.57 -13.77 16.92
CA LEU A 81 -15.44 -14.09 18.06
C LEU A 81 -16.91 -14.05 17.65
N MET A 82 -17.34 -13.05 16.88
CA MET A 82 -18.73 -12.96 16.39
C MET A 82 -19.11 -14.16 15.51
N GLU A 83 -18.20 -14.69 14.70
CA GLU A 83 -18.44 -15.90 13.89
C GLU A 83 -18.57 -17.17 14.73
N THR A 84 -17.97 -17.20 15.93
CA THR A 84 -17.91 -18.40 16.79
C THR A 84 -18.93 -18.38 17.93
N VAL A 85 -19.49 -17.22 18.27
CA VAL A 85 -20.54 -17.10 19.28
C VAL A 85 -21.84 -17.67 18.72
N ILE A 86 -22.20 -18.86 19.19
CA ILE A 86 -23.56 -19.39 19.05
C ILE A 86 -24.42 -18.63 20.06
N TRP A 87 -25.28 -17.74 19.57
CA TRP A 87 -26.31 -17.14 20.42
C TRP A 87 -27.21 -18.27 20.92
N PRO A 88 -27.46 -18.41 22.24
CA PRO A 88 -28.51 -19.30 22.71
C PRO A 88 -29.78 -18.79 22.04
N THR A 89 -30.37 -19.58 21.14
CA THR A 89 -31.75 -19.35 20.74
C THR A 89 -32.56 -19.22 22.03
N ASP A 90 -33.51 -18.29 22.01
CA ASP A 90 -34.46 -18.03 23.10
C ASP A 90 -35.42 -19.24 23.22
N ASP A 91 -34.86 -20.44 23.33
CA ASP A 91 -35.55 -21.70 23.54
C ASP A 91 -35.85 -21.75 25.04
N THR A 92 -36.91 -21.02 25.40
CA THR A 92 -38.05 -21.51 26.19
C THR A 92 -37.97 -22.97 26.66
N ASN A 93 -36.97 -23.32 27.46
CA ASN A 93 -36.96 -24.51 28.30
C ASN A 93 -37.27 -24.09 29.73
N THR A 94 -38.51 -23.63 29.93
CA THR A 94 -39.18 -23.81 31.22
C THR A 94 -39.51 -25.30 31.36
N GLU A 95 -38.50 -26.11 31.66
CA GLU A 95 -38.75 -27.45 32.19
C GLU A 95 -39.43 -27.27 33.55
N LYS A 96 -40.72 -27.62 33.57
CA LYS A 96 -41.51 -27.77 34.79
C LYS A 96 -40.81 -28.80 35.68
N ILE A 97 -40.14 -28.33 36.71
CA ILE A 97 -39.78 -29.15 37.86
C ILE A 97 -41.09 -29.49 38.56
N GLY A 98 -41.42 -30.78 38.56
CA GLY A 98 -42.61 -31.36 39.18
C GLY A 98 -42.60 -31.30 40.69
#